data_AF-A0A1Y3WST9-F1
#
_entry.id   AF-A0A1Y3WST9-F1
#
_cell.length_a   1.000
_cell.length_b   1.000
_cell.length_c   1.000
_cell.angle_alpha   90.00
_cell.angle_beta   90.00
_cell.angle_gamma   90.00
#
_symmetry.space_group_name_H-M   'P 1'
#
loop_
_entity.id
_entity.type
_entity.pdbx_description
1 polymer ?
#
loop_
_entity_poly.entity_id
_entity_poly.type
_entity_poly.pdbx_seq_one_letter_code
_entity_poly.pdbx_strand_id
1 'polypeptide(L)'
;MLTREEITEIVQYCKEHGASYKSRLKEIGIPERRFYESKRRYAEAQASERESGEFLQLVRGNDSFPEPVLTNRKAGKGRKSGYESMPMSIEMRTQTGAVLRI
;
A
#
# COMPACT_ATOMS: atom_id res chain seq x y z
N MET A 1 13.18 15.40 -14.05
CA MET A 1 12.41 14.20 -13.64
C MET A 1 11.33 13.94 -14.67
N LEU A 2 10.74 12.75 -14.71
CA LEU A 2 9.47 12.52 -15.43
C LEU A 2 8.31 13.08 -14.60
N THR A 3 7.22 13.48 -15.25
CA THR A 3 5.97 13.91 -14.60
C THR A 3 5.13 12.71 -14.18
N ARG A 4 4.10 12.96 -13.35
CA ARG A 4 3.14 11.92 -12.94
C ARG A 4 2.39 11.35 -14.14
N GLU A 5 1.95 12.22 -15.05
CA GLU A 5 1.23 11.85 -16.27
C GLU A 5 2.08 10.95 -17.16
N GLU A 6 3.32 11.33 -17.43
CA GLU A 6 4.25 10.53 -18.24
C GLU A 6 4.45 9.13 -17.65
N ILE A 7 4.61 9.03 -16.33
CA ILE A 7 4.80 7.74 -15.66
C ILE A 7 3.52 6.91 -15.74
N THR A 8 2.35 7.51 -15.54
CA THR A 8 1.08 6.80 -15.65
C THR A 8 0.83 6.30 -17.07
N GLU A 9 1.16 7.10 -18.08
CA GLU A 9 1.03 6.73 -19.48
C GLU A 9 1.94 5.54 -19.83
N ILE A 10 3.21 5.58 -19.42
CA ILE A 10 4.15 4.46 -19.63
C ILE A 10 3.64 3.20 -18.92
N VAL A 11 3.12 3.33 -17.69
CA VAL A 11 2.57 2.21 -16.92
C VAL A 11 1.34 1.61 -17.58
N GLN A 12 0.44 2.46 -18.06
CA GLN A 12 -0.78 2.05 -18.72
C GLN A 12 -0.49 1.37 -20.06
N TYR A 13 0.41 1.95 -20.87
CA TYR A 13 0.83 1.37 -22.14
C TYR A 13 1.37 -0.05 -21.97
N CYS A 14 2.29 -0.26 -21.03
CA CYS A 14 2.86 -1.58 -20.77
C CYS A 14 1.81 -2.59 -20.30
N LYS A 15 0.80 -2.14 -19.57
CA LYS A 15 -0.32 -2.98 -19.11
C LYS A 15 -1.25 -3.38 -20.25
N GLU A 16 -1.60 -2.45 -21.12
CA GLU A 16 -2.52 -2.67 -22.24
C GLU A 16 -1.89 -3.51 -23.35
N HIS A 17 -0.62 -3.25 -23.66
CA HIS A 17 0.08 -3.86 -24.79
C HIS A 17 0.89 -5.10 -24.37
N GLY A 18 0.90 -5.46 -23.08
CA GLY A 18 1.74 -6.54 -22.55
C GLY A 18 3.24 -6.30 -22.74
N ALA A 19 3.64 -5.05 -23.00
CA ALA A 19 5.02 -4.68 -23.27
C ALA A 19 5.84 -4.63 -21.99
N SER A 20 7.11 -5.00 -22.08
CA SER A 20 8.04 -4.79 -20.96
C SER A 20 8.35 -3.29 -20.81
N TYR A 21 8.52 -2.83 -19.57
CA TYR A 21 8.96 -1.45 -19.31
C TYR A 21 10.25 -1.13 -20.05
N LYS A 22 11.17 -2.09 -20.10
CA LYS A 22 12.47 -1.92 -20.76
C LYS A 22 12.32 -1.63 -22.26
N SER A 23 11.47 -2.39 -22.96
CA SER A 23 11.21 -2.19 -24.39
C SER A 23 10.60 -0.82 -24.65
N ARG A 24 9.55 -0.47 -23.89
CA ARG A 24 8.86 0.82 -24.04
C ARG A 24 9.77 2.01 -23.75
N LEU A 25 10.56 1.93 -22.68
CA LEU A 25 11.52 2.98 -22.31
C LEU A 25 12.60 3.18 -23.38
N LYS A 26 13.05 2.08 -24.01
CA LYS A 26 14.00 2.13 -25.13
C LYS A 26 13.40 2.81 -26.36
N GLU A 27 12.14 2.51 -26.69
CA GLU A 27 11.43 3.14 -27.82
C GLU A 27 11.30 4.65 -27.67
N ILE A 28 10.94 5.12 -26.46
CA ILE A 28 10.74 6.54 -26.17
C ILE A 28 12.04 7.26 -25.76
N GLY A 29 13.18 6.56 -25.76
CA GLY A 29 14.49 7.14 -25.45
C GLY A 29 14.67 7.56 -23.98
N ILE A 30 13.90 7.00 -23.06
CA ILE A 30 14.01 7.31 -21.63
C ILE A 30 14.94 6.31 -20.94
N PRO A 31 15.99 6.77 -20.24
CA PRO A 31 16.84 5.89 -19.44
C PRO A 31 16.06 5.19 -18.33
N GLU A 32 16.24 3.87 -18.18
CA GLU A 32 15.56 3.06 -17.16
C GLU A 32 15.73 3.64 -15.75
N ARG A 33 16.95 4.07 -15.41
CA ARG A 33 17.27 4.66 -14.10
C ARG A 33 16.40 5.88 -13.81
N ARG A 34 16.23 6.78 -14.77
CA ARG A 34 15.42 8.00 -14.62
C ARG A 34 13.94 7.67 -14.39
N PHE A 35 13.42 6.65 -15.08
CA PHE A 35 12.05 6.18 -14.89
C PHE A 35 11.82 5.63 -13.49
N TYR A 36 12.68 4.71 -13.01
CA TYR A 36 12.51 4.11 -11.69
C TYR A 36 12.74 5.09 -10.54
N GLU A 37 13.69 6.03 -10.68
CA GLU A 37 13.90 7.11 -9.71
C GLU A 37 12.65 7.99 -9.61
N SER A 38 12.10 8.43 -10.74
CA SER A 38 10.84 9.20 -10.76
C SER A 38 9.68 8.41 -10.18
N LYS A 39 9.45 7.17 -10.65
CA LYS A 39 8.35 6.31 -10.18
C LYS A 39 8.39 6.09 -8.67
N ARG A 40 9.59 5.93 -8.09
CA ARG A 40 9.78 5.81 -6.64
C ARG A 40 9.35 7.08 -5.90
N ARG A 41 9.82 8.26 -6.32
CA ARG A 41 9.47 9.53 -5.66
C ARG A 41 7.96 9.79 -5.68
N TYR A 42 7.27 9.42 -6.76
CA TYR A 42 5.81 9.56 -6.81
C TYR A 42 5.08 8.55 -5.91
N ALA A 43 5.62 7.35 -5.74
CA ALA A 43 5.05 6.40 -4.79
C ALA A 43 5.20 6.90 -3.34
N GLU A 44 6.34 7.51 -3.01
CA GLU A 44 6.60 8.14 -1.70
C GLU A 44 5.66 9.35 -1.47
N ALA A 45 5.50 10.23 -2.46
CA ALA A 45 4.58 11.37 -2.37
C ALA A 45 3.12 10.92 -2.18
N GLN A 46 2.68 9.88 -2.89
CA GLN A 46 1.36 9.28 -2.74
C GLN A 46 1.17 8.57 -1.38
N ALA A 47 2.25 8.05 -0.79
CA ALA A 47 2.21 7.46 0.54
C ALA A 47 2.09 8.55 1.61
N SER A 48 2.87 9.63 1.51
CA SER A 48 2.77 10.78 2.43
C SER A 48 1.41 11.50 2.33
N GLU A 49 0.81 11.58 1.14
CA GLU A 49 -0.56 12.09 0.95
C GLU A 49 -1.64 11.21 1.63
N ARG A 50 -1.35 9.92 1.85
CA ARG A 50 -2.27 8.97 2.50
C ARG A 50 -1.97 8.75 3.99
N GLU A 51 -0.78 9.12 4.44
CA GLU A 51 -0.38 9.08 5.85
C GLU A 51 -1.10 10.14 6.71
N SER A 52 -1.85 11.06 6.10
CA SER A 52 -3.05 11.62 6.74
C SER A 52 -4.11 10.53 6.83
N GLY A 53 -3.83 9.46 7.58
CA GLY A 53 -4.78 8.42 7.88
C GLY A 53 -5.91 9.07 8.66
N GLU A 54 -7.02 9.36 7.99
CA GLU A 54 -8.24 9.72 8.69
C GLU A 54 -8.60 8.53 9.57
N PHE A 55 -8.44 8.71 10.89
CA PHE A 55 -8.93 7.74 11.84
C PHE A 55 -10.45 7.68 11.66
N LEU A 56 -10.96 6.51 11.26
CA LEU A 56 -12.39 6.26 11.28
C LEU A 56 -12.85 6.36 12.73
N GLN A 57 -13.48 7.48 13.06
CA GLN A 57 -13.99 7.74 14.40
C GLN A 57 -15.17 6.80 14.62
N LEU A 58 -14.97 5.75 15.42
CA LEU A 58 -16.02 4.82 15.80
C LEU A 58 -16.96 5.54 16.76
N VAL A 59 -18.05 6.10 16.23
CA VAL A 59 -19.12 6.68 17.06
C VAL A 59 -19.80 5.53 17.80
N ARG A 60 -19.86 5.61 19.13
CA ARG A 60 -20.54 4.61 19.97
C ARG A 60 -22.04 4.81 19.86
N GLY A 61 -22.63 4.29 18.80
CA GLY A 61 -24.07 4.31 18.58
C GLY A 61 -24.42 3.98 17.14
N ASN A 62 -25.06 2.82 16.99
CA ASN A 62 -25.81 2.34 15.82
C ASN A 62 -24.95 1.51 14.85
N ASP A 63 -25.14 0.19 14.91
CA ASP A 63 -24.45 -0.86 14.16
C ASP A 63 -24.71 -0.80 12.64
N SER A 64 -24.17 0.19 11.96
CA SER A 64 -24.14 0.23 10.50
C SER A 64 -22.86 0.92 10.04
N PHE A 65 -21.83 0.11 9.84
CA PHE A 65 -20.61 0.53 9.17
C PHE A 65 -20.85 0.48 7.66
N PRO A 66 -20.44 1.50 6.88
CA PRO A 66 -20.34 1.34 5.44
C PRO A 66 -19.35 0.19 5.16
N GLU A 67 -19.75 -0.75 4.32
CA GLU A 67 -18.92 -1.90 3.95
C GLU A 67 -17.58 -1.38 3.42
N PRO A 68 -16.43 -1.72 4.05
CA PRO A 68 -15.16 -1.22 3.60
C PRO A 68 -14.92 -1.76 2.20
N VAL A 69 -14.84 -0.86 1.21
CA VAL A 69 -14.48 -1.22 -0.16
C VAL A 69 -13.02 -1.64 -0.16
N LEU A 70 -12.79 -2.92 0.09
CA LEU A 70 -11.49 -3.55 -0.09
C LEU A 70 -11.21 -3.59 -1.59
N THR A 71 -10.61 -2.52 -2.12
CA THR A 71 -10.05 -2.58 -3.47
C THR A 71 -8.96 -3.65 -3.43
N ASN A 72 -9.20 -4.77 -4.13
CA ASN A 72 -8.27 -5.89 -4.26
C ASN A 72 -6.98 -5.40 -4.95
N ARG A 73 -6.08 -4.78 -4.20
CA ARG A 73 -4.71 -4.56 -4.64
C ARG A 73 -4.02 -5.91 -4.53
N LYS A 74 -3.77 -6.56 -5.67
CA LYS A 74 -2.82 -7.68 -5.75
C LYS A 74 -1.54 -7.22 -5.07
N ALA A 75 -1.25 -7.78 -3.90
CA ALA A 75 -0.03 -7.52 -3.16
C ALA A 75 1.14 -7.85 -4.09
N GLY A 76 1.87 -6.81 -4.51
CA GLY A 76 3.17 -6.98 -5.11
C GLY A 76 4.03 -7.78 -4.12
N LYS A 77 4.73 -8.80 -4.64
CA LYS A 77 5.54 -9.77 -3.91
C LYS A 77 6.48 -9.07 -2.91
N GLY A 78 5.97 -8.87 -1.70
CA GLY A 78 6.73 -8.40 -0.56
C GLY A 78 7.77 -9.45 -0.22
N ARG A 79 9.02 -9.00 -0.08
CA ARG A 79 10.10 -9.82 0.49
C ARG A 79 9.57 -10.40 1.81
N LYS A 80 9.66 -11.72 1.97
CA LYS A 80 9.41 -12.38 3.25
C LYS A 80 10.45 -11.85 4.24
N SER A 81 10.13 -10.81 4.99
CA SER A 81 10.73 -10.64 6.30
C SER A 81 10.14 -11.78 7.12
N GLY A 82 11.00 -12.73 7.52
CA GLY A 82 10.64 -13.74 8.49
C GLY A 82 10.30 -13.06 9.80
N TYR A 83 9.06 -12.60 9.92
CA TYR A 83 8.48 -12.31 11.21
C TYR A 83 7.99 -13.66 11.70
N GLU A 84 8.74 -14.28 12.60
CA GLU A 84 8.16 -15.33 13.43
C GLU A 84 6.94 -14.72 14.10
N SER A 85 5.75 -15.23 13.78
CA SER A 85 4.53 -14.86 14.47
C SER A 85 4.65 -15.38 15.90
N MET A 86 5.26 -14.60 16.79
CA MET A 86 5.26 -14.92 18.21
C MET A 86 3.82 -14.85 18.69
N PRO A 87 3.31 -15.88 19.39
CA PRO A 87 1.98 -15.82 19.97
C PRO A 87 1.95 -14.70 21.02
N MET A 88 1.20 -13.64 20.73
CA MET A 88 0.97 -12.55 21.66
C MET A 88 -0.09 -13.01 22.66
N SER A 89 0.19 -12.91 23.97
CA SER A 89 -0.81 -13.15 25.00
C SER A 89 -1.21 -11.85 25.70
N ILE A 90 -2.50 -11.67 25.94
CA ILE A 90 -3.07 -10.49 26.61
C ILE A 90 -3.54 -10.91 28.01
N GLU A 91 -3.03 -10.25 29.06
CA GLU A 91 -3.53 -10.40 30.43
C GLU A 91 -4.50 -9.26 30.77
N MET A 92 -5.69 -9.60 31.26
CA MET A 92 -6.70 -8.65 31.73
C MET A 92 -6.98 -8.90 33.20
N ARG A 93 -7.06 -7.84 34.01
CA ARG A 93 -7.44 -7.90 35.42
C ARG A 93 -8.79 -7.24 35.63
N THR A 94 -9.72 -7.95 36.25
CA THR A 94 -11.03 -7.39 36.62
C THR A 94 -10.94 -6.63 37.94
N GLN A 95 -11.90 -5.73 38.19
CA GLN A 95 -12.02 -5.01 39.46
C GLN A 95 -12.22 -5.95 40.67
N THR A 96 -12.73 -7.15 40.42
CA THR A 96 -12.89 -8.23 41.41
C THR A 96 -11.63 -9.06 41.63
N GLY A 97 -10.52 -8.73 40.96
CA GLY A 97 -9.24 -9.40 41.10
C GLY A 97 -9.07 -10.68 40.28
N ALA A 98 -10.04 -11.01 39.42
CA ALA A 98 -9.91 -12.15 38.51
C ALA A 98 -8.97 -11.80 37.35
N VAL A 99 -8.15 -12.77 36.93
CA VAL A 99 -7.19 -12.62 35.83
C VAL A 99 -7.63 -13.50 34.66
N LEU A 100 -7.74 -12.89 33.48
CA LEU A 100 -8.02 -13.59 32.22
C LEU A 100 -6.83 -13.46 31.27
N ARG A 101 -6.46 -14.56 30.60
CA ARG A 101 -5.38 -14.60 29.61
C ARG A 101 -5.88 -15.19 28.29
N ILE A 102 -5.62 -14.51 27.18
CA ILE A 102 -5.96 -14.92 25.81
C ILE A 102 -4.67 -14.93 24.99
#